data_AF-A0A9X3RAZ8-F1
#
_entry.id   AF-A0A9X3RAZ8-F1
#
_cell.length_a   1.000
_cell.length_b   1.000
_cell.length_c   1.000
_cell.angle_alpha   90.00
_cell.angle_beta   90.00
_cell.angle_gamma   90.00
#
_symmetry.space_group_name_H-M   'P 1'
#
loop_
_entity.id
_entity.type
_entity.pdbx_description
1 polymer ?
#
loop_
_entity_poly.entity_id
_entity_poly.type
_entity_poly.pdbx_seq_one_letter_code
_entity_poly.pdbx_strand_id
1 'polypeptide(L)'
;MRRGKKVSWFLLLLIPLFILASCGSGTTESKTGTDAIEEHISTQLDLTGDGKGTFTIKNESSEEAVLEMSSGQQIEFHLLNKANAVIYTYSTNKSFTNEMQEKKLRPSEEWTVPLNLEEELAGVPAGSYTLIVWSTANGLNEQKEKVAYELLTSPAKLVVQTQEVTFIGLVDPHSIEVKNVDGGTEVMQLSEVAISQFENLAEGTQLIIEYVEESGQKTVQTTFPAE
;
A
#
# COMPACT_ATOMS: atom_id res chain seq x y z
N MET A 1 -33.14 55.02 53.50
CA MET A 1 -31.68 55.17 53.70
C MET A 1 -31.22 54.27 54.84
N ARG A 2 -30.07 53.61 54.65
CA ARG A 2 -29.21 52.89 55.63
C ARG A 2 -29.73 51.52 56.12
N ARG A 3 -29.15 50.42 55.60
CA ARG A 3 -27.88 49.74 56.03
C ARG A 3 -28.09 49.08 57.41
N GLY A 4 -27.91 47.79 57.64
CA GLY A 4 -27.25 46.69 56.93
C GLY A 4 -26.48 45.82 57.94
N LYS A 5 -26.02 44.63 57.50
CA LYS A 5 -24.96 43.76 58.10
C LYS A 5 -25.40 42.90 59.31
N LYS A 6 -24.88 41.68 59.54
CA LYS A 6 -23.95 40.78 58.83
C LYS A 6 -24.00 39.40 59.51
N VAL A 7 -23.64 38.39 58.73
CA VAL A 7 -23.45 36.96 59.01
C VAL A 7 -22.18 36.72 59.85
N SER A 8 -22.18 35.78 60.81
CA SER A 8 -21.52 34.46 60.67
C SER A 8 -21.14 33.83 62.01
N TRP A 9 -21.52 32.55 62.10
CA TRP A 9 -21.30 31.58 63.16
C TRP A 9 -19.87 31.05 63.14
N PHE A 10 -19.26 30.95 64.33
CA PHE A 10 -17.95 30.39 64.62
C PHE A 10 -18.15 29.04 65.34
N LEU A 11 -17.61 27.94 64.83
CA LEU A 11 -17.09 26.74 65.56
C LEU A 11 -16.83 25.64 64.50
N LEU A 12 -15.59 25.31 64.09
CA LEU A 12 -14.50 24.58 64.77
C LEU A 12 -14.79 23.07 64.93
N LEU A 13 -14.20 22.24 64.06
CA LEU A 13 -13.89 20.84 64.38
C LEU A 13 -12.75 20.29 63.50
N LEU A 14 -11.72 19.80 64.19
CA LEU A 14 -10.48 19.18 63.71
C LEU A 14 -10.71 17.91 62.87
N ILE A 15 -9.96 17.78 61.78
CA ILE A 15 -9.77 16.51 61.04
C ILE A 15 -8.27 16.34 60.75
N PRO A 16 -7.69 15.14 60.97
CA PRO A 16 -6.26 14.89 60.88
C PRO A 16 -5.73 14.98 59.44
N LEU A 17 -4.52 15.51 59.33
CA LEU A 17 -3.75 15.72 58.11
C LEU A 17 -3.32 14.37 57.51
N PHE A 18 -4.08 13.84 56.55
CA PHE A 18 -3.59 12.83 55.61
C PHE A 18 -2.90 13.54 54.45
N ILE A 19 -1.56 13.48 54.41
CA ILE A 19 -0.80 13.91 53.24
C ILE A 19 -0.89 12.77 52.22
N LEU A 20 -1.96 12.76 51.43
CA LEU A 20 -1.94 12.07 50.15
C LEU A 20 -1.08 12.93 49.22
N ALA A 21 0.06 12.37 48.80
CA ALA A 21 0.76 12.82 47.61
C ALA A 21 -0.21 12.65 46.42
N SER A 22 -0.99 13.69 46.15
CA SER A 22 -1.68 13.85 44.89
C SER A 22 -0.60 14.11 43.85
N CYS A 23 -0.25 13.06 43.11
CA CYS A 23 0.37 13.23 41.82
C CYS A 23 -0.53 14.18 41.03
N GLY A 24 -0.01 15.37 40.76
CA GLY A 24 -0.68 16.35 39.93
C GLY A 24 -0.97 15.69 38.60
N SER A 25 -2.24 15.39 38.34
CA SER A 25 -2.74 15.24 36.99
C SER A 25 -2.59 16.63 36.37
N GLY A 26 -1.41 16.86 35.78
CA GLY A 26 -1.26 17.88 34.76
C GLY A 26 -2.23 17.50 33.67
N THR A 27 -3.38 18.16 33.67
CA THR A 27 -4.21 18.26 32.48
C THR A 27 -3.34 19.00 31.48
N THR A 28 -2.56 18.24 30.72
CA THR A 28 -2.01 18.72 29.46
C THR A 28 -3.24 18.92 28.59
N GLU A 29 -3.75 20.15 28.60
CA GLU A 29 -4.54 20.64 27.50
C GLU A 29 -3.76 20.28 26.24
N SER A 30 -4.26 19.29 25.51
CA SER A 30 -3.81 19.01 24.17
C SER A 30 -4.17 20.26 23.39
N LYS A 31 -3.21 21.17 23.29
CA LYS A 31 -3.18 22.12 22.19
C LYS A 31 -3.10 21.24 20.96
N THR A 32 -4.25 20.99 20.35
CA THR A 32 -4.35 20.75 18.92
C THR A 32 -3.88 22.03 18.24
N GLY A 33 -2.58 22.27 18.33
CA GLY A 33 -1.85 23.16 17.46
C GLY A 33 -1.73 22.39 16.17
N THR A 34 -2.66 22.65 15.27
CA THR A 34 -2.42 22.51 13.84
C THR A 34 -1.38 23.56 13.44
N ASP A 35 -0.18 23.49 14.03
CA ASP A 35 1.00 24.06 13.38
C ASP A 35 1.24 23.14 12.20
N ALA A 36 1.27 23.73 11.00
CA ALA A 36 1.22 23.02 9.74
C ALA A 36 2.38 22.03 9.67
N ILE A 37 2.10 20.75 9.92
CA ILE A 37 3.00 19.61 9.75
C ILE A 37 3.72 19.63 8.38
N GLU A 38 3.12 20.25 7.36
CA GLU A 38 3.75 20.54 6.07
C GLU A 38 5.06 21.32 6.18
N GLU A 39 5.17 22.28 7.09
CA GLU A 39 6.32 23.21 7.11
C GLU A 39 7.62 22.57 7.63
N HIS A 40 7.54 21.41 8.28
CA HIS A 40 8.68 20.73 8.88
C HIS A 40 8.87 19.28 8.44
N ILE A 41 8.05 18.81 7.50
CA ILE A 41 8.22 17.52 6.86
C ILE A 41 8.71 17.73 5.43
N SER A 42 9.81 17.09 5.07
CA SER A 42 10.27 17.03 3.69
C SER A 42 9.89 15.69 3.05
N THR A 43 9.71 15.72 1.74
CA THR A 43 9.43 14.54 0.93
C THR A 43 10.46 14.45 -0.17
N GLN A 44 10.77 13.23 -0.59
CA GLN A 44 11.65 12.97 -1.72
C GLN A 44 11.20 11.71 -2.43
N LEU A 45 11.26 11.73 -3.76
CA LEU A 45 11.03 10.57 -4.59
C LEU A 45 12.32 10.22 -5.32
N ASP A 46 12.83 9.02 -5.04
CA ASP A 46 13.95 8.44 -5.76
C ASP A 46 13.44 7.25 -6.59
N LEU A 47 13.64 7.32 -7.90
CA LEU A 47 13.28 6.25 -8.84
C LEU A 47 14.51 5.78 -9.61
N THR A 48 14.62 4.48 -9.77
CA THR A 48 15.56 3.83 -10.67
C THR A 48 14.92 3.66 -12.05
N GLY A 49 15.75 3.51 -13.09
CA GLY A 49 15.29 3.43 -14.48
C GLY A 49 14.43 2.19 -14.80
N ASP A 50 14.42 1.18 -13.94
CA ASP A 50 13.58 -0.01 -14.01
C ASP A 50 12.22 0.16 -13.29
N GLY A 51 11.88 1.37 -12.83
CA GLY A 51 10.58 1.64 -12.19
C GLY A 51 10.50 1.25 -10.71
N LYS A 52 11.60 0.79 -10.11
CA LYS A 52 11.71 0.63 -8.66
C LYS A 52 12.09 1.95 -8.01
N GLY A 53 11.82 2.10 -6.74
CA GLY A 53 12.24 3.28 -6.00
C GLY A 53 11.64 3.39 -4.63
N THR A 54 11.74 4.60 -4.10
CA THR A 54 11.34 4.92 -2.73
C THR A 54 10.76 6.31 -2.64
N PHE A 55 9.66 6.44 -1.92
CA PHE A 55 9.13 7.71 -1.45
C PHE A 55 9.54 7.89 0.02
N THR A 56 10.36 8.90 0.29
CA THR A 56 10.90 9.19 1.61
C THR A 56 10.17 10.38 2.22
N ILE A 57 9.75 10.23 3.48
CA ILE A 57 9.15 11.26 4.31
C ILE A 57 10.09 11.49 5.48
N LYS A 58 10.52 12.73 5.71
CA LYS A 58 11.52 13.05 6.72
C LYS A 58 11.06 14.17 7.64
N ASN A 59 11.30 14.00 8.93
CA ASN A 59 11.10 15.05 9.91
C ASN A 59 12.32 15.97 9.98
N GLU A 60 12.20 17.19 9.46
CA GLU A 60 13.27 18.20 9.48
C GLU A 60 13.27 19.05 10.76
N SER A 61 12.28 18.87 11.64
CA SER A 61 12.22 19.60 12.91
C SER A 61 13.16 19.03 13.97
N SER A 62 13.31 19.79 15.07
CA SER A 62 13.95 19.34 16.29
C SER A 62 13.02 18.62 17.26
N GLU A 63 11.75 18.42 16.91
CA GLU A 63 10.72 17.80 17.76
C GLU A 63 10.19 16.51 17.11
N GLU A 64 9.44 15.70 17.88
CA GLU A 64 8.79 14.50 17.31
C GLU A 64 7.59 14.93 16.44
N ALA A 65 7.48 14.35 15.25
CA ALA A 65 6.33 14.53 14.36
C ALA A 65 5.47 13.25 14.37
N VAL A 66 4.14 13.43 14.34
CA VAL A 66 3.18 12.32 14.24
C VAL A 66 2.44 12.43 12.92
N LEU A 67 2.62 11.43 12.06
CA LEU A 67 1.90 11.31 10.79
C LEU A 67 0.68 10.43 10.99
N GLU A 68 -0.50 10.98 10.75
CA GLU A 68 -1.77 10.28 10.91
C GLU A 68 -2.35 9.93 9.53
N MET A 69 -2.70 8.66 9.30
CA MET A 69 -3.38 8.20 8.09
C MET A 69 -4.73 7.60 8.45
N SER A 70 -5.77 7.88 7.67
CA SER A 70 -7.14 7.40 7.93
C SER A 70 -7.36 5.91 7.58
N SER A 71 -6.39 5.27 6.95
CA SER A 71 -6.42 3.86 6.54
C SER A 71 -4.98 3.30 6.49
N GLY A 72 -4.85 2.03 6.13
CA GLY A 72 -3.56 1.41 5.84
C GLY A 72 -2.86 1.94 4.57
N GLN A 73 -3.47 2.85 3.82
CA GLN A 73 -2.84 3.50 2.67
C GLN A 73 -1.81 4.54 3.16
N GLN A 74 -0.56 4.41 2.73
CA GLN A 74 0.55 5.28 3.14
C GLN A 74 0.88 6.37 2.11
N ILE A 75 0.67 6.07 0.83
CA ILE A 75 0.91 6.95 -0.30
C ILE A 75 -0.21 6.81 -1.33
N GLU A 76 -0.29 7.79 -2.21
CA GLU A 76 -1.07 7.76 -3.43
C GLU A 76 -0.19 8.21 -4.59
N PHE A 77 -0.46 7.71 -5.79
CA PHE A 77 0.19 8.25 -6.97
C PHE A 77 -0.72 8.27 -8.19
N HIS A 78 -0.47 9.26 -9.03
CA HIS A 78 -1.08 9.41 -10.33
C HIS A 78 -0.05 9.31 -11.45
N LEU A 79 -0.45 8.69 -12.55
CA LEU A 79 0.30 8.74 -13.81
C LEU A 79 -0.43 9.63 -14.81
N LEU A 80 0.24 10.66 -15.29
CA LEU A 80 -0.29 11.60 -16.28
C LEU A 80 0.36 11.37 -17.63
N ASN A 81 -0.45 11.38 -18.70
CA ASN A 81 0.04 11.35 -20.07
C ASN A 81 0.51 12.75 -20.54
N LYS A 82 1.02 12.84 -21.78
CA LYS A 82 1.47 14.10 -22.40
C LYS A 82 0.39 15.19 -22.51
N ALA A 83 -0.88 14.83 -22.43
CA ALA A 83 -2.01 15.78 -22.42
C ALA A 83 -2.36 16.25 -21.00
N ASN A 84 -1.56 15.89 -19.98
CA ASN A 84 -1.83 16.10 -18.55
C ASN A 84 -3.11 15.42 -18.04
N ALA A 85 -3.62 14.43 -18.77
CA ALA A 85 -4.73 13.62 -18.29
C ALA A 85 -4.20 12.52 -17.37
N VAL A 86 -4.81 12.36 -16.19
CA VAL A 86 -4.56 11.23 -15.30
C VAL A 86 -5.09 9.97 -15.98
N ILE A 87 -4.20 9.02 -16.23
CA ILE A 87 -4.51 7.74 -16.89
C ILE A 87 -4.42 6.55 -15.92
N TYR A 88 -3.87 6.77 -14.73
CA TYR A 88 -3.77 5.78 -13.68
C TYR A 88 -3.79 6.45 -12.31
N THR A 89 -4.50 5.84 -11.36
CA THR A 89 -4.56 6.22 -9.94
C THR A 89 -4.39 4.95 -9.11
N TYR A 90 -3.39 4.93 -8.23
CA TYR A 90 -2.94 3.75 -7.49
C TYR A 90 -4.04 3.11 -6.64
N SER A 91 -4.88 3.91 -5.99
CA SER A 91 -5.98 3.39 -5.17
C SER A 91 -7.15 2.77 -5.95
N THR A 92 -7.30 3.00 -7.26
CA THR A 92 -8.53 2.65 -8.02
C THR A 92 -8.95 1.19 -7.87
N ASN A 93 -7.98 0.26 -7.83
CA ASN A 93 -8.24 -1.18 -7.77
C ASN A 93 -7.63 -1.83 -6.52
N LYS A 94 -7.39 -1.05 -5.46
CA LYS A 94 -6.79 -1.54 -4.22
C LYS A 94 -7.77 -1.40 -3.07
N SER A 95 -7.71 -2.38 -2.16
CA SER A 95 -8.40 -2.31 -0.88
C SER A 95 -7.35 -2.11 0.21
N PHE A 96 -7.54 -1.09 1.04
CA PHE A 96 -6.70 -0.80 2.19
C PHE A 96 -7.47 -1.10 3.47
N THR A 97 -6.77 -1.53 4.52
CA THR A 97 -7.38 -1.73 5.83
C THR A 97 -7.96 -0.42 6.34
N ASN A 98 -9.24 -0.42 6.73
CA ASN A 98 -9.94 0.75 7.28
C ASN A 98 -9.62 0.92 8.78
N GLU A 99 -8.34 1.10 9.10
CA GLU A 99 -7.85 1.35 10.44
C GLU A 99 -6.92 2.57 10.42
N MET A 100 -7.17 3.54 11.30
CA MET A 100 -6.32 4.71 11.45
C MET A 100 -4.91 4.27 11.88
N GLN A 101 -3.90 4.76 11.19
CA GLN A 101 -2.49 4.46 11.46
C GLN A 101 -1.76 5.71 11.91
N GLU A 102 -0.86 5.55 12.87
CA GLU A 102 0.05 6.60 13.31
C GLU A 102 1.50 6.19 13.04
N LYS A 103 2.28 7.08 12.44
CA LYS A 103 3.73 6.94 12.29
C LYS A 103 4.42 8.10 13.00
N LYS A 104 5.13 7.79 14.09
CA LYS A 104 5.96 8.75 14.81
C LYS A 104 7.34 8.82 14.19
N LEU A 105 7.82 10.02 13.93
CA LEU A 105 9.17 10.31 13.41
C LEU A 105 9.91 11.19 14.42
N ARG A 106 11.03 10.68 14.92
CA ARG A 106 11.96 11.47 15.75
C ARG A 106 12.59 12.58 14.91
N PRO A 107 13.23 13.58 15.56
CA PRO A 107 14.00 14.59 14.84
C PRO A 107 14.98 13.94 13.85
N SER A 108 14.96 14.42 12.60
CA SER A 108 15.78 13.92 11.49
C SER A 108 15.54 12.45 11.08
N GLU A 109 14.49 11.79 11.60
CA GLU A 109 14.13 10.43 11.18
C GLU A 109 13.47 10.43 9.81
N GLU A 110 13.84 9.42 9.00
CA GLU A 110 13.27 9.14 7.70
C GLU A 110 12.35 7.91 7.77
N TRP A 111 11.23 8.00 7.07
CA TRP A 111 10.38 6.87 6.77
C TRP A 111 10.27 6.68 5.26
N THR A 112 10.70 5.51 4.81
CA THR A 112 10.76 5.16 3.41
C THR A 112 9.66 4.18 3.05
N VAL A 113 8.87 4.53 2.02
CA VAL A 113 7.85 3.68 1.42
C VAL A 113 8.37 3.16 0.07
N PRO A 114 8.51 1.84 -0.12
CA PRO A 114 8.97 1.29 -1.39
C PRO A 114 7.93 1.49 -2.49
N LEU A 115 8.41 1.75 -3.71
CA LEU A 115 7.63 1.86 -4.93
C LEU A 115 8.12 0.83 -5.94
N ASN A 116 7.18 0.10 -6.55
CA ASN A 116 7.44 -0.81 -7.65
C ASN A 116 6.45 -0.52 -8.79
N LEU A 117 6.81 0.38 -9.71
CA LEU A 117 5.93 0.83 -10.78
C LEU A 117 5.74 -0.23 -11.88
N GLU A 118 6.67 -1.18 -12.01
CA GLU A 118 6.58 -2.25 -13.00
C GLU A 118 5.34 -3.10 -12.77
N GLU A 119 5.14 -3.56 -11.53
CA GLU A 119 3.96 -4.34 -11.13
C GLU A 119 2.69 -3.49 -11.16
N GLU A 120 2.77 -2.27 -10.65
CA GLU A 120 1.60 -1.42 -10.46
C GLU A 120 1.01 -0.91 -11.78
N LEU A 121 1.85 -0.67 -12.79
CA LEU A 121 1.45 -0.11 -14.08
C LEU A 121 1.23 -1.19 -15.15
N ALA A 122 0.99 -2.45 -14.76
CA ALA A 122 0.69 -3.51 -15.71
C ALA A 122 -0.49 -3.14 -16.62
N GLY A 123 -0.26 -3.17 -17.94
CA GLY A 123 -1.25 -2.78 -18.95
C GLY A 123 -1.30 -1.28 -19.27
N VAL A 124 -0.49 -0.44 -18.63
CA VAL A 124 -0.25 0.93 -19.11
C VAL A 124 0.68 0.84 -20.34
N PRO A 125 0.33 1.45 -21.48
CA PRO A 125 1.18 1.43 -22.67
C PRO A 125 2.58 2.01 -22.42
N ALA A 126 3.57 1.57 -23.19
CA ALA A 126 4.89 2.19 -23.16
C ALA A 126 4.79 3.67 -23.59
N GLY A 127 5.57 4.54 -22.96
CA GLY A 127 5.59 5.95 -23.30
C GLY A 127 6.15 6.86 -22.20
N SER A 128 6.13 8.16 -22.51
CA SER A 128 6.56 9.22 -21.59
C SER A 128 5.38 9.70 -20.75
N TYR A 129 5.59 9.73 -19.45
CA TYR A 129 4.60 10.10 -18.46
C TYR A 129 5.16 11.09 -17.43
N THR A 130 4.26 11.68 -16.66
CA THR A 130 4.59 12.37 -15.40
C THR A 130 4.02 11.54 -14.26
N LEU A 131 4.89 11.10 -13.36
CA LEU A 131 4.47 10.47 -12.11
C LEU A 131 4.34 11.55 -11.04
N ILE A 132 3.24 11.51 -10.30
CA ILE A 132 2.96 12.39 -9.16
C ILE A 132 2.71 11.50 -7.95
N VAL A 133 3.54 11.60 -6.91
CA VAL A 133 3.45 10.79 -5.68
C VAL A 133 3.30 11.71 -4.47
N TRP A 134 2.47 11.33 -3.50
CA TRP A 134 2.34 12.02 -2.22
C TRP A 134 1.99 11.07 -1.09
N SER A 135 2.24 11.50 0.16
CA SER A 135 1.77 10.79 1.35
C SER A 135 0.28 11.04 1.56
N THR A 136 -0.44 10.02 2.00
CA THR A 136 -1.85 10.12 2.44
C THR A 136 -1.99 10.57 3.89
N ALA A 137 -0.88 10.83 4.58
CA ALA A 137 -0.93 11.40 5.92
C ALA A 137 -1.68 12.74 5.88
N ASN A 138 -2.55 12.93 6.88
CA ASN A 138 -3.31 14.16 7.06
C ASN A 138 -2.36 15.35 6.94
N GLY A 139 -2.74 16.37 6.16
CA GLY A 139 -1.91 17.55 5.95
C GLY A 139 -0.59 17.31 5.23
N LEU A 140 -0.38 16.23 4.46
CA LEU A 140 0.73 16.14 3.48
C LEU A 140 0.23 15.91 2.04
N ASN A 141 -1.09 15.86 1.84
CA ASN A 141 -1.72 15.51 0.56
C ASN A 141 -1.41 16.50 -0.59
N GLU A 142 -1.00 17.72 -0.27
CA GLU A 142 -0.60 18.72 -1.28
C GLU A 142 0.91 18.76 -1.55
N GLN A 143 1.71 18.11 -0.71
CA GLN A 143 3.15 17.97 -0.88
C GLN A 143 3.45 16.82 -1.84
N LYS A 144 3.40 17.16 -3.14
CA LYS A 144 3.50 16.22 -4.25
C LYS A 144 4.88 16.24 -4.89
N GLU A 145 5.54 15.09 -4.92
CA GLU A 145 6.74 14.87 -5.72
C GLU A 145 6.34 14.58 -7.16
N LYS A 146 6.95 15.29 -8.12
CA LYS A 146 6.65 15.17 -9.54
C LYS A 146 7.92 14.88 -10.32
N VAL A 147 7.90 13.79 -11.07
CA VAL A 147 9.04 13.37 -11.88
C VAL A 147 8.60 12.95 -13.28
N ALA A 148 9.46 13.22 -14.26
CA ALA A 148 9.33 12.61 -15.58
C ALA A 148 9.62 11.11 -15.46
N TYR A 149 8.77 10.28 -16.04
CA TYR A 149 8.90 8.83 -16.00
C TYR A 149 8.74 8.27 -17.42
N GLU A 150 9.77 7.61 -17.92
CA GLU A 150 9.75 6.93 -19.21
C GLU A 150 9.47 5.45 -18.96
N LEU A 151 8.27 5.02 -19.34
CA LEU A 151 7.89 3.62 -19.33
C LEU A 151 8.37 3.00 -20.63
N LEU A 152 9.59 2.46 -20.62
CA LEU A 152 10.27 1.94 -21.82
C LEU A 152 9.56 0.75 -22.43
N THR A 153 8.94 -0.07 -21.58
CA THR A 153 8.13 -1.21 -21.95
C THR A 153 6.80 -1.08 -21.23
N SER A 154 5.68 -1.32 -21.93
CA SER A 154 4.42 -1.57 -21.23
C SER A 154 4.69 -2.78 -20.35
N PRO A 155 4.62 -2.67 -19.01
CA PRO A 155 4.70 -3.85 -18.17
C PRO A 155 3.54 -4.69 -18.66
N ALA A 156 3.86 -5.83 -19.27
CA ALA A 156 2.84 -6.63 -19.91
C ALA A 156 1.80 -6.90 -18.83
N LYS A 157 0.57 -6.42 -19.04
CA LYS A 157 -0.56 -7.07 -18.39
C LYS A 157 -0.38 -8.52 -18.80
N LEU A 158 -0.04 -9.39 -17.84
CA LEU A 158 0.28 -10.79 -18.09
C LEU A 158 -0.67 -11.27 -19.19
N VAL A 159 -0.13 -11.54 -20.38
CA VAL A 159 -0.97 -11.88 -21.52
C VAL A 159 -1.44 -13.29 -21.24
N VAL A 160 -2.61 -13.38 -20.63
CA VAL A 160 -3.26 -14.66 -20.36
C VAL A 160 -3.60 -15.24 -21.72
N GLN A 161 -2.89 -16.31 -22.05
CA GLN A 161 -3.15 -17.13 -23.22
C GLN A 161 -3.99 -18.32 -22.79
N THR A 162 -4.83 -18.79 -23.71
CA THR A 162 -5.73 -19.93 -23.47
C THR A 162 -5.34 -21.05 -24.42
N GLN A 163 -5.23 -22.27 -23.90
CA GLN A 163 -4.87 -23.45 -24.69
C GLN A 163 -5.65 -24.66 -24.22
N GLU A 164 -6.15 -25.45 -25.16
CA GLU A 164 -6.74 -26.76 -24.87
C GLU A 164 -5.62 -27.81 -24.78
N VAL A 165 -5.66 -28.63 -23.73
CA VAL A 165 -4.64 -29.64 -23.46
C VAL A 165 -5.26 -30.90 -22.86
N THR A 166 -4.57 -32.03 -22.96
CA THR A 166 -4.85 -33.22 -22.16
C THR A 166 -3.85 -33.31 -21.03
N PHE A 167 -4.32 -33.36 -19.79
CA PHE A 167 -3.48 -33.51 -18.61
C PHE A 167 -2.80 -34.89 -18.61
N ILE A 168 -1.46 -34.93 -18.51
CA ILE A 168 -0.70 -36.18 -18.42
C ILE A 168 -0.43 -36.51 -16.95
N GLY A 169 0.00 -35.54 -16.15
CA GLY A 169 0.30 -35.77 -14.73
C GLY A 169 1.09 -34.62 -14.11
N LEU A 170 1.36 -34.73 -12.80
CA LEU A 170 2.29 -33.86 -12.10
C LEU A 170 3.74 -34.34 -12.34
N VAL A 171 4.62 -33.42 -12.70
CA VAL A 171 6.07 -33.68 -12.74
C VAL A 171 6.66 -33.53 -11.34
N ASP A 172 6.21 -32.50 -10.63
CA ASP A 172 6.53 -32.17 -9.24
C ASP A 172 5.36 -31.34 -8.64
N PRO A 173 5.39 -30.97 -7.34
CA PRO A 173 4.28 -30.21 -6.73
C PRO A 173 3.95 -28.86 -7.38
N HIS A 174 4.84 -28.30 -8.23
CA HIS A 174 4.67 -27.00 -8.87
C HIS A 174 4.66 -27.10 -10.40
N SER A 175 4.67 -28.30 -10.99
CA SER A 175 4.79 -28.48 -12.44
C SER A 175 3.90 -29.61 -12.95
N ILE A 176 3.27 -29.39 -14.10
CA ILE A 176 2.46 -30.39 -14.80
C ILE A 176 3.07 -30.73 -16.16
N GLU A 177 2.85 -31.96 -16.62
CA GLU A 177 3.04 -32.33 -18.01
C GLU A 177 1.67 -32.41 -18.70
N VAL A 178 1.59 -31.84 -19.90
CA VAL A 178 0.37 -31.82 -20.71
C VAL A 178 0.66 -32.23 -22.14
N LYS A 179 -0.37 -32.75 -22.82
CA LYS A 179 -0.36 -33.03 -24.24
C LYS A 179 -1.16 -31.97 -25.00
N ASN A 180 -0.54 -31.40 -26.00
CA ASN A 180 -1.12 -30.39 -26.87
C ASN A 180 -2.02 -31.02 -27.95
N VAL A 181 -2.90 -30.20 -28.54
CA VAL A 181 -3.79 -30.61 -29.63
C VAL A 181 -3.01 -31.13 -30.85
N ASP A 182 -1.81 -30.61 -31.09
CA ASP A 182 -0.90 -31.07 -32.15
C ASP A 182 -0.20 -32.41 -31.83
N GLY A 183 -0.39 -32.94 -30.62
CA GLY A 183 0.16 -34.19 -30.15
C GLY A 183 1.51 -34.10 -29.44
N GLY A 184 2.15 -32.92 -29.41
CA GLY A 184 3.36 -32.67 -28.64
C GLY A 184 3.10 -32.69 -27.13
N THR A 185 4.12 -32.95 -26.32
CA THR A 185 4.05 -32.80 -24.86
C THR A 185 4.90 -31.62 -24.40
N GLU A 186 4.44 -30.93 -23.37
CA GLU A 186 5.16 -29.83 -22.73
C GLU A 186 4.97 -29.83 -21.21
N VAL A 187 5.98 -29.33 -20.51
CA VAL A 187 5.95 -29.14 -19.05
C VAL A 187 5.67 -27.68 -18.76
N MET A 188 4.68 -27.42 -17.91
CA MET A 188 4.29 -26.06 -17.48
C MET A 188 4.40 -25.93 -15.97
N GLN A 189 4.77 -24.74 -15.50
CA GLN A 189 4.76 -24.39 -14.08
C GLN A 189 3.34 -24.06 -13.64
N LEU A 190 3.06 -24.26 -12.37
CA LEU A 190 1.81 -23.91 -11.71
C LEU A 190 2.02 -22.65 -10.87
N SER A 191 1.13 -21.68 -11.02
CA SER A 191 1.01 -20.61 -10.03
C SER A 191 0.52 -21.17 -8.68
N GLU A 192 0.81 -20.49 -7.58
CA GLU A 192 0.35 -20.86 -6.23
C GLU A 192 -1.16 -21.15 -6.15
N VAL A 193 -1.96 -20.39 -6.90
CA VAL A 193 -3.42 -20.54 -6.95
C VAL A 193 -3.87 -21.74 -7.80
N ALA A 194 -3.09 -22.12 -8.82
CA ALA A 194 -3.42 -23.22 -9.71
C ALA A 194 -3.11 -24.59 -9.11
N ILE A 195 -2.14 -24.71 -8.19
CA ILE A 195 -1.68 -26.00 -7.62
C ILE A 195 -2.83 -26.88 -7.17
N SER A 196 -3.73 -26.33 -6.36
CA SER A 196 -4.88 -27.06 -5.80
C SER A 196 -5.85 -27.61 -6.86
N GLN A 197 -5.87 -27.04 -8.07
CA GLN A 197 -6.73 -27.47 -9.17
C GLN A 197 -6.22 -28.77 -9.84
N PHE A 198 -4.96 -29.15 -9.61
CA PHE A 198 -4.30 -30.31 -10.23
C PHE A 198 -3.99 -31.46 -9.27
N GLU A 199 -3.97 -31.24 -7.94
CA GLU A 199 -3.58 -32.26 -6.95
C GLU A 199 -4.36 -33.59 -7.05
N ASN A 200 -5.62 -33.53 -7.49
CA ASN A 200 -6.51 -34.70 -7.59
C ASN A 200 -7.09 -34.89 -9.00
N LEU A 201 -6.47 -34.26 -10.00
CA LEU A 201 -6.96 -34.34 -11.37
C LEU A 201 -6.56 -35.69 -12.00
N ALA A 202 -7.51 -36.35 -12.66
CA ALA A 202 -7.24 -37.63 -13.31
C ALA A 202 -6.42 -37.43 -14.59
N GLU A 203 -5.41 -38.28 -14.80
CA GLU A 203 -4.66 -38.32 -16.07
C GLU A 203 -5.62 -38.59 -17.25
N GLY A 204 -5.33 -37.96 -18.39
CA GLY A 204 -6.18 -38.01 -19.58
C GLY A 204 -7.35 -37.02 -19.58
N THR A 205 -7.53 -36.23 -18.52
CA THR A 205 -8.56 -35.18 -18.48
C THR A 205 -8.26 -34.09 -19.50
N GLN A 206 -9.24 -33.74 -20.33
CA GLN A 206 -9.15 -32.60 -21.26
C GLN A 206 -9.52 -31.32 -20.55
N LEU A 207 -8.67 -30.31 -20.72
CA LEU A 207 -8.76 -29.03 -20.03
C LEU A 207 -8.55 -27.87 -20.99
N ILE A 208 -9.15 -26.74 -20.64
CA ILE A 208 -8.75 -25.43 -21.12
C ILE A 208 -7.91 -24.79 -20.02
N ILE A 209 -6.63 -24.54 -20.30
CA ILE A 209 -5.73 -23.86 -19.38
C ILE A 209 -5.57 -22.40 -19.75
N GLU A 210 -5.57 -21.53 -18.75
CA GLU A 210 -5.14 -20.15 -18.85
C GLU A 210 -3.73 -20.04 -18.28
N TYR A 211 -2.78 -19.58 -19.09
CA TYR A 211 -1.37 -19.48 -18.72
C TYR A 211 -0.77 -18.16 -19.15
N VAL A 212 0.36 -17.82 -18.53
CA VAL A 212 1.19 -16.68 -18.88
C VAL A 212 2.54 -17.21 -19.34
N GLU A 213 3.10 -16.62 -20.39
CA GLU A 213 4.42 -16.97 -20.88
C GLU A 213 5.41 -15.83 -20.68
N GLU A 214 6.47 -16.09 -19.93
CA GLU A 214 7.53 -15.14 -19.65
C GLU A 214 8.88 -15.80 -19.91
N SER A 215 9.72 -15.18 -20.75
CA SER A 215 11.06 -15.70 -21.08
C SER A 215 11.06 -17.15 -21.58
N GLY A 216 9.98 -17.59 -22.24
CA GLY A 216 9.81 -18.96 -22.75
C GLY A 216 9.32 -19.97 -21.72
N GLN A 217 9.05 -19.55 -20.48
CA GLN A 217 8.45 -20.39 -19.44
C GLN A 217 6.95 -20.13 -19.37
N LYS A 218 6.13 -21.18 -19.48
CA LYS A 218 4.68 -21.11 -19.29
C LYS A 218 4.31 -21.41 -17.85
N THR A 219 3.49 -20.54 -17.26
CA THR A 219 2.96 -20.66 -15.89
C THR A 219 1.44 -20.60 -15.91
N VAL A 220 0.80 -21.72 -15.56
CA VAL A 220 -0.65 -21.89 -15.50
C VAL A 220 -1.23 -21.07 -14.34
N GLN A 221 -2.21 -20.25 -14.65
CA GLN A 221 -2.94 -19.40 -13.71
C GLN A 221 -4.22 -20.07 -13.23
N THR A 222 -4.93 -20.75 -14.12
CA THR A 222 -6.12 -21.54 -13.79
C THR A 222 -6.47 -22.54 -14.91
N THR A 223 -7.40 -23.45 -14.63
CA THR A 223 -7.92 -24.43 -15.57
C THR A 223 -9.44 -24.57 -15.50
N PHE A 224 -10.05 -24.93 -16.62
CA PHE A 224 -11.46 -25.25 -16.76
C PHE A 224 -11.63 -26.59 -17.50
N PRO A 225 -12.72 -27.34 -17.27
CA PRO A 225 -13.05 -28.49 -18.11
C PRO A 225 -13.19 -28.07 -19.58
N ALA A 226 -12.63 -28.86 -20.51
CA ALA A 226 -12.97 -28.73 -21.92
C ALA A 226 -14.37 -29.32 -22.16
N GLU A 227 -15.22 -28.62 -22.92
CA GLU A 227 -16.58 -29.07 -23.28
C GLU A 227 -16.57 -30.20 -24.33
#